data_AF-A0A642V8G2-F1
#
_entry.id   AF-A0A642V8G2-F1
#
_cell.length_a   1.000
_cell.length_b   1.000
_cell.length_c   1.000
_cell.angle_alpha   90.00
_cell.angle_beta   90.00
_cell.angle_gamma   90.00
#
_symmetry.space_group_name_H-M   'P 1'
#
loop_
_entity.id
_entity.type
_entity.pdbx_description
1 polymer ?
#
loop_
_entity_poly.entity_id
_entity_poly.type
_entity_poly.pdbx_seq_one_letter_code
_entity_poly.pdbx_strand_id
1 'polypeptide(L)'
;MERYFGEDDSEGLPAAKQIQREAFSKPDFRADEFLTAYHRFQTLDDLQAQLRKWAQVLGQELVDAINEDYGAFLDLGNQLSGGEDRVQDVKIQIQSFQKETTKVKSSLDRNRDEMDKLLDEKRRVVGLQNRARGLLLFHNRLCDLEAQLEQEESENIETLAKSYLTLAKTADRLKHKEQFIGSRMDRLSIARTKILQRLQQRQKESTDSDERLRLLLFYQEIKS
;
A
#
# COMPACT_ATOMS: atom_id res chain seq x y z
N MET A 1 112.57 -1.29 43.42
CA MET A 1 112.04 -2.60 43.84
C MET A 1 110.57 -2.59 43.47
N GLU A 2 110.27 -3.30 42.40
CA GLU A 2 108.97 -3.45 41.76
C GLU A 2 108.03 -4.24 42.68
N ARG A 3 106.73 -3.87 42.72
CA ARG A 3 105.58 -4.74 42.38
C ARG A 3 104.27 -4.33 43.08
N TYR A 4 103.29 -4.01 42.23
CA TYR A 4 101.90 -4.51 42.19
C TYR A 4 101.04 -4.53 43.46
N PHE A 5 100.03 -3.65 43.48
CA PHE A 5 98.60 -3.99 43.64
C PHE A 5 97.85 -2.86 42.90
N GLY A 6 97.31 -3.03 41.69
CA GLY A 6 96.40 -4.08 41.25
C GLY A 6 94.98 -3.58 41.54
N GLU A 7 94.30 -3.11 40.50
CA GLU A 7 92.99 -2.44 40.51
C GLU A 7 91.90 -3.26 41.24
N ASP A 8 90.96 -2.52 41.81
CA ASP A 8 89.85 -2.96 42.65
C ASP A 8 88.79 -3.69 41.79
N ASP A 9 89.01 -5.00 41.54
CA ASP A 9 88.00 -5.89 40.95
C ASP A 9 86.95 -6.25 42.02
N SER A 10 86.04 -5.33 42.33
CA SER A 10 84.80 -5.65 43.02
C SER A 10 83.76 -6.17 42.03
N GLU A 11 84.02 -7.31 41.37
CA GLU A 11 82.95 -8.07 40.73
C GLU A 11 82.01 -8.59 41.82
N GLY A 12 80.79 -8.06 41.85
CA GLY A 12 79.76 -8.41 42.83
C GLY A 12 79.51 -9.92 42.86
N LEU A 13 79.47 -10.49 44.07
CA LEU A 13 79.22 -11.92 44.30
C LEU A 13 77.96 -12.38 43.53
N PRO A 14 78.01 -13.55 42.86
CA PRO A 14 76.85 -14.07 42.15
C PRO A 14 75.71 -14.40 43.15
N ALA A 15 74.57 -13.75 42.96
CA ALA A 15 73.38 -13.93 43.80
C ALA A 15 72.44 -15.03 43.26
N ALA A 16 71.67 -15.64 44.17
CA ALA A 16 70.61 -16.58 43.83
C ALA A 16 69.57 -15.94 42.89
N LYS A 17 69.20 -16.67 41.84
CA LYS A 17 68.19 -16.21 40.87
C LYS A 17 66.79 -16.48 41.43
N GLN A 18 65.97 -15.44 41.57
CA GLN A 18 64.58 -15.58 42.03
C GLN A 18 63.67 -16.09 40.89
N ILE A 19 62.77 -17.02 41.21
CA ILE A 19 61.75 -17.50 40.27
C ILE A 19 60.73 -16.39 40.00
N GLN A 20 60.54 -16.06 38.73
CA GLN A 20 59.53 -15.11 38.23
C GLN A 20 58.40 -15.87 37.53
N ARG A 21 57.22 -15.25 37.46
CA ARG A 21 55.99 -15.85 36.88
C ARG A 21 56.20 -16.29 35.43
N GLU A 22 56.89 -15.47 34.64
CA GLU A 22 57.16 -15.67 33.21
C GLU A 22 57.95 -16.95 32.94
N ALA A 23 58.71 -17.43 33.93
CA ALA A 23 59.48 -18.66 33.82
C ALA A 23 58.58 -19.91 33.72
N PHE A 24 57.33 -19.83 34.18
CA PHE A 24 56.32 -20.89 34.06
C PHE A 24 55.49 -20.80 32.77
N SER A 25 55.53 -19.68 32.06
CA SER A 25 54.74 -19.46 30.83
C SER A 25 55.48 -19.84 29.53
N LYS A 26 56.61 -20.55 29.62
CA LYS A 26 57.37 -20.95 28.44
C LYS A 26 56.64 -22.07 27.68
N PRO A 27 56.49 -21.97 26.34
CA PRO A 27 55.77 -22.97 25.54
C PRO A 27 56.40 -24.37 25.60
N ASP A 28 57.74 -24.46 25.71
CA ASP A 28 58.50 -25.70 25.86
C ASP A 28 59.06 -25.83 27.29
N PHE A 29 58.21 -25.76 28.30
CA PHE A 29 58.66 -25.85 29.69
C PHE A 29 59.27 -27.23 30.00
N ARG A 30 60.56 -27.25 30.36
CA ARG A 30 61.27 -28.45 30.81
C ARG A 30 61.73 -28.28 32.25
N ALA A 31 61.20 -29.12 33.13
CA ALA A 31 61.44 -29.04 34.57
C ALA A 31 62.92 -29.16 34.92
N ASP A 32 63.65 -30.05 34.24
CA ASP A 32 65.07 -30.32 34.51
C ASP A 32 65.95 -29.10 34.18
N GLU A 33 65.69 -28.46 33.03
CA GLU A 33 66.40 -27.26 32.58
C GLU A 33 66.05 -26.04 33.45
N PHE A 34 64.78 -25.95 33.88
CA PHE A 34 64.32 -24.95 34.82
C PHE A 34 65.04 -25.09 36.17
N LEU A 35 65.00 -26.26 36.80
CA LEU A 35 65.62 -26.49 38.11
C LEU A 35 67.14 -26.24 38.05
N THR A 36 67.80 -26.67 36.97
CA THR A 36 69.24 -26.44 36.76
C THR A 36 69.58 -24.95 36.67
N ALA A 37 68.72 -24.15 36.02
CA ALA A 37 68.93 -22.71 35.87
C ALA A 37 68.72 -21.91 37.17
N TYR A 38 67.90 -22.40 38.10
CA TYR A 38 67.58 -21.71 39.34
C TYR A 38 68.35 -22.26 40.55
N HIS A 39 68.75 -23.53 40.58
CA HIS A 39 69.50 -24.15 41.69
C HIS A 39 70.89 -23.54 41.96
N ARG A 40 71.45 -22.78 41.00
CA ARG A 40 72.78 -22.17 41.16
C ARG A 40 72.73 -21.07 42.23
N PHE A 41 73.54 -21.23 43.28
CA PHE A 41 73.68 -20.30 44.42
C PHE A 41 72.50 -20.24 45.41
N GLN A 42 71.62 -21.26 45.46
CA GLN A 42 70.55 -21.37 46.47
C GLN A 42 70.46 -22.78 47.07
N THR A 43 69.87 -22.90 48.26
CA THR A 43 69.61 -24.23 48.86
C THR A 43 68.39 -24.88 48.21
N LEU A 44 68.34 -26.21 48.27
CA LEU A 44 67.21 -26.98 47.76
C LEU A 44 65.92 -26.68 48.55
N ASP A 45 66.05 -26.43 49.86
CA ASP A 45 64.93 -26.10 50.74
C ASP A 45 64.31 -24.73 50.38
N ASP A 46 65.14 -23.73 50.05
CA ASP A 46 64.67 -22.42 49.61
C ASP A 46 63.95 -22.50 48.26
N LEU A 47 64.50 -23.28 47.32
CA LEU A 47 63.86 -23.53 46.03
C LEU A 47 62.51 -24.23 46.21
N GLN A 48 62.45 -25.23 47.08
CA GLN A 48 61.20 -25.94 47.37
C GLN A 48 60.16 -25.00 48.00
N ALA A 49 60.56 -24.14 48.93
CA ALA A 49 59.68 -23.16 49.55
C ALA A 49 59.13 -22.15 48.53
N GLN A 50 59.99 -21.64 47.63
CA GLN A 50 59.58 -20.73 46.55
C GLN A 50 58.58 -21.40 45.58
N LEU A 51 58.82 -22.65 45.20
CA LEU A 51 57.93 -23.40 44.32
C LEU A 51 56.56 -23.66 44.97
N ARG A 52 56.53 -24.01 46.26
CA ARG A 52 55.27 -24.18 47.00
C ARG A 52 54.46 -22.89 47.07
N LYS A 53 55.15 -21.76 47.31
CA LYS A 53 54.51 -20.44 47.31
C LYS A 53 53.91 -20.10 45.94
N TRP A 54 54.66 -20.30 44.86
CA TRP A 54 54.17 -20.08 43.49
C TRP A 54 53.02 -21.01 43.13
N ALA A 55 53.05 -22.28 43.55
CA ALA A 55 51.94 -23.21 43.34
C ALA A 55 50.64 -22.73 44.01
N GLN A 56 50.72 -22.18 45.23
CA GLN A 56 49.57 -21.61 45.92
C GLN A 56 49.03 -20.36 45.21
N VAL A 57 49.93 -19.45 44.80
CA VAL A 57 49.55 -18.22 44.08
C VAL A 57 48.90 -18.54 42.74
N LEU A 58 49.53 -19.40 41.92
CA LEU A 58 49.00 -19.80 40.62
C LEU A 58 47.69 -20.60 40.76
N GLY A 59 47.56 -21.41 41.81
CA GLY A 59 46.32 -22.11 42.13
C GLY A 59 45.18 -21.14 42.46
N GLN A 60 45.48 -20.05 43.18
CA GLN A 60 44.50 -19.01 43.47
C GLN A 60 44.15 -18.18 42.22
N GLU A 61 45.15 -17.77 41.43
CA GLU A 61 44.94 -17.09 40.14
C GLU A 61 44.06 -17.93 39.20
N LEU A 62 44.25 -19.25 39.16
CA LEU A 62 43.42 -20.15 38.36
C LEU A 62 41.96 -20.16 38.83
N VAL A 63 41.74 -20.25 40.15
CA VAL A 63 40.39 -20.22 40.72
C VAL A 63 39.72 -18.87 40.46
N ASP A 64 40.46 -17.77 40.61
CA ASP A 64 39.95 -16.42 40.35
C ASP A 64 39.60 -16.23 38.87
N ALA A 65 40.46 -16.69 37.94
CA ALA A 65 40.19 -16.65 36.50
C ALA A 65 38.98 -17.51 36.10
N ILE A 66 38.86 -18.72 36.65
CA ILE A 66 37.69 -19.59 36.42
C ILE A 66 36.43 -18.91 36.97
N ASN A 67 36.49 -18.30 38.15
CA ASN A 67 35.34 -17.65 38.76
C ASN A 67 34.91 -16.38 38.01
N GLU A 68 35.85 -15.62 37.45
CA GLU A 68 35.58 -14.45 36.60
C GLU A 68 34.78 -14.86 35.35
N ASP A 69 35.17 -15.95 34.70
CA ASP A 69 34.49 -16.45 33.51
C ASP A 69 33.19 -17.20 33.84
N TYR A 70 33.12 -17.93 34.96
CA TYR A 70 31.99 -18.78 35.33
C TYR A 70 30.68 -17.99 35.53
N GLY A 71 30.76 -16.80 36.12
CA GLY A 71 29.60 -15.92 36.29
C GLY A 71 29.01 -15.50 34.94
N ALA A 72 29.85 -15.08 34.00
CA ALA A 72 29.42 -14.68 32.67
C ALA A 72 28.80 -15.84 31.86
N PHE A 73 29.36 -17.05 31.98
CA PHE A 73 28.80 -18.24 31.31
C PHE A 73 27.43 -18.65 31.88
N LEU A 74 27.24 -18.59 33.20
CA LEU A 74 25.94 -18.87 33.82
C LEU A 74 24.90 -17.80 33.47
N ASP A 75 25.28 -16.53 33.45
CA ASP A 75 24.39 -15.43 33.05
C ASP A 75 23.95 -15.58 31.58
N LEU A 76 24.87 -15.97 30.68
CA LEU A 76 24.55 -16.25 29.28
C LEU A 76 23.61 -17.46 29.14
N GLY A 77 23.88 -18.53 29.90
CA GLY A 77 23.03 -19.72 29.93
C GLY A 77 21.62 -19.43 30.44
N ASN A 78 21.50 -18.60 31.48
CA ASN A 78 20.22 -18.15 32.04
C ASN A 78 19.44 -17.24 31.09
N GLN A 79 20.11 -16.37 30.32
CA GLN A 79 19.45 -15.54 29.31
C GLN A 79 18.98 -16.35 28.11
N LEU A 80 19.74 -17.38 27.72
CA LEU A 80 19.36 -18.28 26.64
C LEU A 80 18.21 -19.22 27.08
N SER A 81 18.22 -19.66 28.33
CA SER A 81 17.16 -20.43 28.98
C SER A 81 15.92 -19.55 29.20
N GLY A 82 15.02 -19.53 28.22
CA GLY A 82 13.79 -18.71 28.21
C GLY A 82 13.77 -17.69 27.06
N GLY A 83 14.88 -17.52 26.33
CA GLY A 83 14.89 -16.79 25.06
C GLY A 83 14.06 -17.48 23.98
N GLU A 84 14.05 -18.81 23.96
CA GLU A 84 13.26 -19.61 23.03
C GLU A 84 11.75 -19.39 23.21
N ASP A 85 11.26 -19.37 24.45
CA ASP A 85 9.85 -19.09 24.76
C ASP A 85 9.43 -17.69 24.30
N ARG A 86 10.27 -16.67 24.53
CA ARG A 86 10.00 -15.30 24.05
C ARG A 86 9.96 -15.20 22.53
N VAL A 87 10.86 -15.89 21.84
CA VAL A 87 10.85 -15.93 20.37
C VAL A 87 9.60 -16.65 19.87
N GLN A 88 9.20 -17.73 20.52
CA GLN A 88 8.00 -18.47 20.19
C GLN A 88 6.73 -17.63 20.44
N ASP A 89 6.65 -16.88 21.53
CA ASP A 89 5.55 -15.95 21.83
C ASP A 89 5.43 -14.86 20.77
N VAL A 90 6.54 -14.21 20.41
CA VAL A 90 6.57 -13.20 19.35
C VAL A 90 6.12 -13.80 18.01
N LYS A 91 6.57 -15.02 17.69
CA LYS A 91 6.15 -15.73 16.48
C LYS A 91 4.65 -15.99 16.47
N ILE A 92 4.07 -16.44 17.58
CA ILE A 92 2.62 -16.65 17.72
C ILE A 92 1.86 -15.33 17.53
N GLN A 93 2.32 -14.24 18.16
CA GLN A 93 1.70 -12.92 18.03
C GLN A 93 1.74 -12.41 16.59
N ILE A 94 2.88 -12.52 15.90
CA ILE A 94 3.01 -12.13 14.48
C ILE A 94 2.07 -12.96 13.61
N GLN A 95 1.97 -14.27 13.85
CA GLN A 95 1.05 -15.14 13.12
C GLN A 95 -0.42 -14.75 13.36
N SER A 96 -0.79 -14.40 14.59
CA SER A 96 -2.13 -13.89 14.90
C SER A 96 -2.40 -12.57 14.18
N PHE A 97 -1.46 -11.63 14.23
CA PHE A 97 -1.58 -10.35 13.57
C PHE A 97 -1.71 -10.47 12.04
N GLN A 98 -0.95 -11.38 11.42
CA GLN A 98 -1.09 -11.70 9.99
C GLN A 98 -2.49 -12.25 9.66
N LYS A 99 -3.02 -13.15 10.50
CA LYS A 99 -4.38 -13.69 10.33
C LYS A 99 -5.45 -12.60 10.48
N GLU A 100 -5.32 -11.71 11.45
CA GLU A 100 -6.24 -10.60 11.63
C GLU A 100 -6.19 -9.62 10.46
N THR A 101 -4.99 -9.25 10.01
CA THR A 101 -4.80 -8.34 8.88
C THR A 101 -5.39 -8.93 7.59
N THR A 102 -5.16 -10.21 7.34
CA THR A 102 -5.74 -10.90 6.17
C THR A 102 -7.26 -10.99 6.27
N LYS A 103 -7.83 -11.21 7.46
CA LYS A 103 -9.27 -11.18 7.69
C LYS A 103 -9.85 -9.79 7.39
N VAL A 104 -9.24 -8.73 7.91
CA VAL A 104 -9.67 -7.34 7.64
C VAL A 104 -9.59 -7.04 6.14
N LYS A 105 -8.49 -7.40 5.48
CA LYS A 105 -8.35 -7.25 4.03
C LYS A 105 -9.46 -7.97 3.27
N SER A 106 -9.75 -9.22 3.60
CA SER A 106 -10.82 -9.98 2.96
C SER A 106 -12.22 -9.36 3.17
N SER A 107 -12.45 -8.76 4.34
CA SER A 107 -13.71 -8.05 4.61
C SER A 107 -13.80 -6.77 3.80
N LEU A 108 -12.70 -6.04 3.65
CA LEU A 108 -12.63 -4.83 2.86
C LEU A 108 -12.85 -5.12 1.38
N ASP A 109 -12.24 -6.19 0.86
CA ASP A 109 -12.41 -6.63 -0.53
C ASP A 109 -13.88 -6.99 -0.80
N ARG A 110 -14.54 -7.73 0.10
CA ARG A 110 -15.99 -8.02 -0.02
C ARG A 110 -16.85 -6.77 0.00
N ASN A 111 -16.57 -5.83 0.91
CA ASN A 111 -17.31 -4.58 1.00
C ASN A 111 -17.12 -3.75 -0.27
N ARG A 112 -15.90 -3.75 -0.84
CA ARG A 112 -15.61 -3.09 -2.11
C ARG A 112 -16.43 -3.70 -3.25
N ASP A 113 -16.44 -5.03 -3.37
CA ASP A 113 -17.23 -5.72 -4.40
C ASP A 113 -18.73 -5.45 -4.26
N GLU A 114 -19.24 -5.37 -3.02
CA GLU A 114 -20.64 -5.02 -2.77
C GLU A 114 -20.93 -3.56 -3.14
N MET A 115 -20.05 -2.62 -2.78
CA MET A 115 -20.18 -1.22 -3.17
C MET A 115 -20.15 -1.05 -4.68
N ASP A 116 -19.27 -1.76 -5.40
CA ASP A 116 -19.19 -1.70 -6.86
C ASP A 116 -20.50 -2.20 -7.50
N LYS A 117 -21.07 -3.31 -6.99
CA LYS A 117 -22.40 -3.80 -7.43
C LYS A 117 -23.50 -2.79 -7.18
N LEU A 118 -23.54 -2.17 -5.99
CA LEU A 118 -24.54 -1.16 -5.64
C LEU A 118 -24.40 0.10 -6.51
N LEU A 119 -23.16 0.51 -6.84
CA LEU A 119 -22.91 1.65 -7.71
C LEU A 119 -23.37 1.37 -9.15
N ASP A 120 -23.13 0.16 -9.66
CA ASP A 120 -23.60 -0.23 -10.99
C ASP A 120 -25.13 -0.33 -11.05
N GLU A 121 -25.76 -0.87 -10.01
CA GLU A 121 -27.21 -0.86 -9.90
C GLU A 121 -27.76 0.57 -9.84
N LYS A 122 -27.15 1.45 -9.03
CA LYS A 122 -27.52 2.87 -8.97
C LYS A 122 -27.40 3.53 -10.34
N ARG A 123 -26.30 3.32 -11.08
CA ARG A 123 -26.12 3.84 -12.44
C ARG A 123 -27.21 3.34 -13.38
N ARG A 124 -27.55 2.04 -13.32
CA ARG A 124 -28.62 1.44 -14.11
C ARG A 124 -29.96 2.09 -13.82
N VAL A 125 -30.32 2.24 -12.54
CA VAL A 125 -31.58 2.86 -12.10
C VAL A 125 -31.67 4.32 -12.52
N VAL A 126 -30.60 5.10 -12.33
CA VAL A 126 -30.54 6.50 -12.79
C VAL A 126 -30.67 6.59 -14.32
N GLY A 127 -30.03 5.67 -15.05
CA GLY A 127 -30.19 5.55 -16.50
C GLY A 127 -31.64 5.30 -16.92
N LEU A 128 -32.32 4.37 -16.26
CA LEU A 128 -33.75 4.09 -16.48
C LEU A 128 -34.63 5.30 -16.12
N GLN A 129 -34.36 5.98 -15.01
CA GLN A 129 -35.09 7.17 -14.60
C GLN A 129 -34.95 8.31 -15.61
N ASN A 130 -33.75 8.56 -16.12
CA ASN A 130 -33.51 9.58 -17.14
C ASN A 130 -34.20 9.24 -18.46
N ARG A 131 -34.21 7.95 -18.85
CA ARG A 131 -34.98 7.48 -20.02
C ARG A 131 -36.47 7.71 -19.83
N ALA A 132 -37.03 7.32 -18.69
CA ALA A 132 -38.45 7.50 -18.37
C ALA A 132 -38.85 8.98 -18.37
N ARG A 133 -38.04 9.86 -17.76
CA ARG A 133 -38.24 11.31 -17.80
C ARG A 133 -38.20 11.85 -19.23
N GLY A 134 -37.26 11.39 -20.05
CA GLY A 134 -37.19 11.78 -21.47
C GLY A 134 -38.45 11.37 -22.25
N LEU A 135 -38.96 10.15 -22.02
CA LEU A 135 -40.19 9.65 -22.63
C LEU A 135 -41.44 10.41 -22.16
N LEU A 136 -41.51 10.79 -20.89
CA LEU A 136 -42.61 11.60 -20.35
C LEU A 136 -42.59 13.02 -20.93
N LEU A 137 -41.41 13.64 -20.99
CA LEU A 137 -41.26 14.97 -21.59
C LEU A 137 -41.67 14.96 -23.06
N PHE A 138 -41.24 13.96 -23.83
CA PHE A 138 -41.64 13.78 -25.22
C PHE A 138 -43.16 13.62 -25.36
N HIS A 139 -43.77 12.80 -24.49
CA HIS A 139 -45.22 12.60 -24.49
C HIS A 139 -45.98 13.89 -24.22
N ASN A 140 -45.61 14.62 -23.16
CA ASN A 140 -46.29 15.85 -22.78
C ASN A 140 -46.19 16.88 -23.90
N ARG A 141 -45.01 17.07 -24.48
CA ARG A 141 -44.85 17.99 -25.61
C ARG A 141 -45.63 17.56 -26.86
N LEU A 142 -45.80 16.26 -27.10
CA LEU A 142 -46.66 15.77 -28.17
C LEU A 142 -48.13 16.11 -27.90
N CYS A 143 -48.61 15.90 -26.67
CA CYS A 143 -49.95 16.28 -26.26
C CYS A 143 -50.17 17.80 -26.37
N ASP A 144 -49.21 18.62 -25.94
CA ASP A 144 -49.29 20.08 -26.05
C ASP A 144 -49.39 20.52 -27.52
N LEU A 145 -48.58 19.91 -28.40
CA LEU A 145 -48.63 20.18 -29.84
C LEU A 145 -49.98 19.78 -30.44
N GLU A 146 -50.51 18.62 -30.07
CA GLU A 146 -51.81 18.15 -30.53
C GLU A 146 -52.95 19.07 -30.07
N ALA A 147 -52.93 19.51 -28.80
CA ALA A 147 -53.91 20.44 -28.27
C ALA A 147 -53.87 21.80 -28.99
N GLN A 148 -52.67 22.33 -29.28
CA GLN A 148 -52.52 23.55 -30.08
C GLN A 148 -52.98 23.35 -31.54
N LEU A 149 -52.82 22.14 -32.08
CA LEU A 149 -53.33 21.78 -33.40
C LEU A 149 -54.84 21.56 -33.45
N GLU A 150 -55.51 21.35 -32.32
CA GLU A 150 -56.97 21.29 -32.25
C GLU A 150 -57.59 22.69 -32.19
N GLN A 151 -56.87 23.67 -31.67
CA GLN A 151 -57.27 25.08 -31.72
C GLN A 151 -57.17 25.58 -33.18
N GLU A 152 -58.29 26.03 -33.75
CA GLU A 152 -58.38 26.51 -35.13
C GLU A 152 -57.69 27.88 -35.32
N GLU A 153 -57.64 28.69 -34.26
CA GLU A 153 -57.05 30.04 -34.24
C GLU A 153 -55.60 30.07 -33.74
N SER A 154 -54.78 29.06 -34.06
CA SER A 154 -53.36 29.13 -33.72
C SER A 154 -52.67 30.21 -34.56
N GLU A 155 -52.49 31.40 -33.97
CA GLU A 155 -51.97 32.62 -34.62
C GLU A 155 -50.54 32.46 -35.20
N ASN A 156 -49.83 31.38 -34.89
CA ASN A 156 -48.42 31.26 -35.25
C ASN A 156 -48.06 29.85 -35.76
N ILE A 157 -48.42 29.56 -37.01
CA ILE A 157 -48.12 28.27 -37.68
C ILE A 157 -46.60 27.99 -37.71
N GLU A 158 -45.77 29.03 -37.73
CA GLU A 158 -44.31 28.85 -37.62
C GLU A 158 -43.87 28.27 -36.28
N THR A 159 -44.50 28.64 -35.16
CA THR A 159 -44.13 28.10 -33.85
C THR A 159 -44.53 26.64 -33.74
N LEU A 160 -45.66 26.24 -34.35
CA LEU A 160 -46.09 24.84 -34.47
C LEU A 160 -45.13 24.02 -35.36
N ALA A 161 -44.68 24.59 -36.48
CA ALA A 161 -43.70 23.93 -37.34
C ALA A 161 -42.36 23.74 -36.62
N LYS A 162 -41.87 24.77 -35.92
CA LYS A 162 -40.64 24.71 -35.11
C LYS A 162 -40.77 23.68 -33.98
N SER A 163 -41.88 23.69 -33.24
CA SER A 163 -42.09 22.74 -32.14
C SER A 163 -42.16 21.30 -32.67
N TYR A 164 -42.87 21.05 -33.78
CA TYR A 164 -42.87 19.75 -34.45
C TYR A 164 -41.47 19.30 -34.86
N LEU A 165 -40.67 20.16 -35.50
CA LEU A 165 -39.31 19.82 -35.92
C LEU A 165 -38.42 19.47 -34.73
N THR A 166 -38.53 20.20 -33.61
CA THR A 166 -37.81 19.84 -32.38
C THR A 166 -38.29 18.49 -31.84
N LEU A 167 -39.59 18.21 -31.90
CA LEU A 167 -40.17 16.98 -31.41
C LEU A 167 -39.74 15.78 -32.27
N ALA A 168 -39.77 15.91 -33.60
CA ALA A 168 -39.29 14.91 -34.55
C ALA A 168 -37.80 14.58 -34.32
N LYS A 169 -36.95 15.61 -34.14
CA LYS A 169 -35.52 15.42 -33.81
C LYS A 169 -35.33 14.68 -32.47
N THR A 170 -36.18 14.95 -31.46
CA THR A 170 -36.13 14.19 -30.19
C THR A 170 -36.68 12.77 -30.32
N ALA A 171 -37.70 12.56 -31.16
CA ALA A 171 -38.28 11.26 -31.44
C ALA A 171 -37.26 10.33 -32.12
N ASP A 172 -36.50 10.83 -33.09
CA ASP A 172 -35.47 10.03 -33.77
C ASP A 172 -34.34 9.60 -32.82
N ARG A 173 -33.96 10.45 -31.85
CA ARG A 173 -33.01 10.08 -30.79
C ARG A 173 -33.54 8.99 -29.85
N LEU A 174 -34.87 8.90 -29.71
CA LEU A 174 -35.55 7.94 -28.85
C LEU A 174 -35.88 6.63 -29.59
N LYS A 175 -36.14 6.68 -30.91
CA LYS A 175 -36.54 5.56 -31.79
C LYS A 175 -35.66 4.32 -31.64
N HIS A 176 -34.36 4.50 -31.43
CA HIS A 176 -33.41 3.41 -31.30
C HIS A 176 -33.47 2.66 -29.95
N LYS A 177 -34.35 3.05 -29.01
CA LYS A 177 -34.24 2.62 -27.62
C LYS A 177 -35.46 1.90 -27.03
N GLU A 178 -36.66 1.97 -27.62
CA GLU A 178 -37.89 1.45 -26.97
C GLU A 178 -39.04 1.08 -27.94
N GLN A 179 -39.74 -0.04 -27.68
CA GLN A 179 -40.99 -0.42 -28.37
C GLN A 179 -42.16 0.53 -28.08
N PHE A 180 -42.14 1.21 -26.94
CA PHE A 180 -43.22 2.10 -26.46
C PHE A 180 -43.42 3.37 -27.33
N ILE A 181 -42.54 3.59 -28.31
CA ILE A 181 -42.53 4.77 -29.16
C ILE A 181 -43.49 4.63 -30.35
N GLY A 182 -43.86 3.41 -30.75
CA GLY A 182 -44.69 3.17 -31.95
C GLY A 182 -45.98 4.00 -31.99
N SER A 183 -46.85 3.84 -30.98
CA SER A 183 -48.14 4.56 -30.93
C SER A 183 -47.99 6.08 -30.89
N ARG A 184 -46.88 6.59 -30.34
CA ARG A 184 -46.58 8.02 -30.30
C ARG A 184 -46.00 8.52 -31.62
N MET A 185 -45.30 7.68 -32.37
CA MET A 185 -44.86 7.99 -33.72
C MET A 185 -46.05 8.09 -34.68
N ASP A 186 -47.05 7.24 -34.51
CA ASP A 186 -48.29 7.32 -35.29
C ASP A 186 -48.99 8.66 -35.03
N ARG A 187 -49.13 9.03 -33.77
CA ARG A 187 -49.62 10.35 -33.34
C ARG A 187 -48.81 11.52 -33.91
N LEU A 188 -47.48 11.42 -33.85
CA LEU A 188 -46.59 12.41 -34.46
C LEU A 188 -46.79 12.50 -35.98
N SER A 189 -47.05 11.39 -36.67
CA SER A 189 -47.33 11.36 -38.11
C SER A 189 -48.68 12.02 -38.46
N ILE A 190 -49.69 11.86 -37.58
CA ILE A 190 -50.97 12.55 -37.70
C ILE A 190 -50.77 14.06 -37.51
N ALA A 191 -50.01 14.47 -36.48
CA ALA A 191 -49.65 15.87 -36.25
C ALA A 191 -48.88 16.47 -37.44
N ARG A 192 -47.92 15.74 -38.02
CA ARG A 192 -47.21 16.11 -39.25
C ARG A 192 -48.18 16.44 -40.38
N THR A 193 -49.13 15.54 -40.62
CA THR A 193 -50.11 15.67 -41.71
C THR A 193 -50.99 16.91 -41.51
N LYS A 194 -51.48 17.12 -40.30
CA LYS A 194 -52.27 18.32 -39.93
C LYS A 194 -51.48 19.62 -40.11
N ILE A 195 -50.20 19.66 -39.68
CA ILE A 195 -49.34 20.84 -39.85
C ILE A 195 -49.10 21.13 -41.33
N LEU A 196 -48.82 20.12 -42.14
CA LEU A 196 -48.62 20.29 -43.58
C LEU A 196 -49.88 20.82 -44.28
N GLN A 197 -51.07 20.35 -43.88
CA GLN A 197 -52.34 20.88 -44.39
C GLN A 197 -52.54 22.35 -44.02
N ARG A 198 -52.29 22.74 -42.76
CA ARG A 198 -52.40 24.13 -42.30
C ARG A 198 -51.38 25.06 -42.98
N LEU A 199 -50.14 24.60 -43.15
CA LEU A 199 -49.10 25.32 -43.90
C LEU A 199 -49.53 25.58 -45.35
N GLN A 200 -50.08 24.57 -46.04
CA GLN A 200 -50.58 24.72 -47.40
C GLN A 200 -51.77 25.68 -47.49
N GLN A 201 -52.70 25.63 -46.53
CA GLN A 201 -53.83 26.55 -46.48
C GLN A 201 -53.35 28.00 -46.28
N ARG A 202 -52.46 28.24 -45.31
CA ARG A 202 -51.93 29.58 -45.03
C ARG A 202 -51.10 30.15 -46.17
N GLN A 203 -50.33 29.30 -46.86
CA GLN A 203 -49.57 29.70 -48.04
C GLN A 203 -50.49 30.22 -49.17
N LYS A 204 -51.68 29.60 -49.34
CA LYS A 204 -52.67 30.05 -50.35
C LYS A 204 -53.33 31.36 -49.95
N GLU A 205 -53.58 31.57 -48.66
CA GLU A 205 -54.25 32.75 -48.11
C GLU A 205 -53.32 33.97 -47.97
N SER A 206 -52.03 33.76 -47.70
CA SER A 206 -51.06 34.86 -47.52
C SER A 206 -50.84 35.62 -48.83
N THR A 207 -50.84 36.95 -48.77
CA THR A 207 -50.53 37.86 -49.87
C THR A 207 -49.06 38.34 -49.86
N ASP A 208 -48.34 38.09 -48.76
CA ASP A 208 -46.93 38.47 -48.60
C ASP A 208 -45.98 37.41 -49.21
N SER A 209 -44.99 37.87 -49.98
CA SER A 209 -44.03 37.00 -50.64
C SER A 209 -43.00 36.42 -49.67
N ASP A 210 -42.60 37.19 -48.66
CA ASP A 210 -41.61 36.76 -47.66
C ASP A 210 -42.20 35.71 -46.72
N GLU A 211 -43.43 35.91 -46.25
CA GLU A 211 -44.18 34.92 -45.46
C GLU A 211 -44.34 33.60 -46.25
N ARG A 212 -44.72 33.64 -47.53
CA ARG A 212 -44.86 32.45 -48.39
C ARG A 212 -43.55 31.66 -48.51
N LEU A 213 -42.40 32.31 -48.65
CA LEU A 213 -41.10 31.64 -48.72
C LEU A 213 -40.76 30.94 -47.41
N ARG A 214 -41.02 31.58 -46.26
CA ARG A 214 -40.80 30.96 -44.94
C ARG A 214 -41.66 29.73 -44.72
N LEU A 215 -42.95 29.81 -45.09
CA LEU A 215 -43.88 28.68 -45.00
C LEU A 215 -43.46 27.51 -45.93
N LEU A 216 -42.93 27.81 -47.12
CA LEU A 216 -42.39 26.82 -48.04
C LEU A 216 -41.15 26.10 -47.46
N LEU A 217 -40.24 26.83 -46.82
CA LEU A 217 -39.08 26.23 -46.16
C LEU A 217 -39.51 25.25 -45.06
N PHE A 218 -40.46 25.64 -44.19
CA PHE A 218 -41.00 24.73 -43.18
C PHE A 218 -41.71 23.52 -43.81
N TYR A 219 -42.48 23.72 -44.88
CA TYR A 219 -43.14 22.64 -45.58
C TYR A 219 -42.12 21.63 -46.16
N GLN A 220 -41.03 22.11 -46.76
CA GLN A 220 -39.98 21.26 -47.31
C GLN A 220 -39.21 20.51 -46.21
N GLU A 221 -38.86 21.19 -45.11
CA GLU A 221 -38.12 20.58 -44.00
C GLU A 221 -38.96 19.52 -43.26
N ILE A 222 -40.28 19.73 -43.14
CA ILE A 222 -41.20 18.77 -42.51
C ILE A 222 -41.54 17.60 -43.45
N LYS A 223 -41.52 17.82 -44.78
CA LYS A 223 -41.83 16.80 -45.78
C LYS A 223 -40.63 15.88 -46.08
N SER A 224 -39.41 16.39 -45.95
CA SER A 224 -38.18 15.59 -45.99
C SER A 224 -38.13 14.56 -44.85
#